data_AF-A0A1B1NAB9-F1
#
_entry.id   AF-A0A1B1NAB9-F1
#
_cell.length_a   1.000
_cell.length_b   1.000
_cell.length_c   1.000
_cell.angle_alpha   90.00
_cell.angle_beta   90.00
_cell.angle_gamma   90.00
#
_symmetry.space_group_name_H-M   'P 1'
#
loop_
_entity.id
_entity.type
_entity.pdbx_description
1 polymer ?
#
loop_
_entity_poly.entity_id
_entity_poly.type
_entity_poly.pdbx_seq_one_letter_code
_entity_poly.pdbx_strand_id
1 'polypeptide(L)'
;MTSQQPDGTPNQPQPPKTAAGLSALFDFNFDTFVTPVIVKIVYMIVTVLVAILTVGIAISGLTTMFQGGAGIILGLLLIIASPVIGLVYLAFARMSLELYYAVIRLSDDVHHRGTL
;
A
#
# COMPACT_ATOMS: atom_id res chain seq x y z
N MET A 1 6.20 -59.34 28.94
CA MET A 1 6.58 -57.99 29.41
C MET A 1 6.41 -57.04 28.24
N THR A 2 5.26 -56.39 28.16
CA THR A 2 4.91 -55.43 27.10
C THR A 2 4.78 -54.05 27.74
N SER A 3 5.66 -53.12 27.38
CA SER A 3 5.55 -51.69 27.65
C SER A 3 5.97 -50.98 26.36
N GLN A 4 4.99 -50.63 25.53
CA GLN A 4 4.44 -49.27 25.41
C GLN A 4 5.29 -48.39 24.47
N GLN A 5 4.74 -48.19 23.27
CA GLN A 5 5.13 -47.21 22.26
C GLN A 5 5.08 -45.78 22.83
N PRO A 6 6.03 -44.89 22.49
CA PRO A 6 5.95 -43.48 22.84
C PRO A 6 4.91 -42.75 21.97
N ASP A 7 4.16 -41.89 22.64
CA ASP A 7 2.98 -41.17 22.19
C ASP A 7 3.15 -40.39 20.87
N GLY A 8 2.14 -40.54 20.02
CA GLY A 8 1.95 -39.71 18.83
C GLY A 8 1.62 -38.28 19.22
N THR A 9 2.39 -37.33 18.69
CA THR A 9 2.04 -35.91 18.70
C THR A 9 0.66 -35.72 18.05
N PRO A 10 -0.31 -35.06 18.71
CA PRO A 10 -1.59 -34.75 18.10
C PRO A 10 -1.35 -33.88 16.87
N ASN A 11 -1.79 -34.39 15.72
CA ASN A 11 -1.83 -33.65 14.47
C ASN A 11 -2.84 -32.51 14.64
N GLN A 12 -2.40 -31.37 15.15
CA GLN A 12 -3.22 -30.17 15.22
C GLN A 12 -3.62 -29.79 13.78
N PRO A 13 -4.91 -29.62 13.48
CA PRO A 13 -5.33 -29.07 12.20
C PRO A 13 -4.67 -27.71 12.05
N GLN A 14 -3.66 -27.61 11.19
CA GLN A 14 -3.08 -26.33 10.83
C GLN A 14 -4.23 -25.49 10.27
N PRO A 15 -4.51 -24.28 10.82
CA PRO A 15 -5.48 -23.39 10.23
C PRO A 15 -5.14 -23.26 8.75
N PRO A 16 -6.13 -23.36 7.84
CA PRO A 16 -5.87 -23.23 6.42
C PRO A 16 -5.08 -21.94 6.23
N LYS A 17 -3.86 -22.07 5.71
CA LYS A 17 -3.06 -20.93 5.26
C LYS A 17 -3.81 -20.34 4.07
N THR A 18 -4.86 -19.57 4.33
CA THR A 18 -5.60 -18.85 3.31
C THR A 18 -4.59 -17.95 2.64
N ALA A 19 -4.20 -18.31 1.43
CA ALA A 19 -3.10 -17.68 0.72
C ALA A 19 -3.41 -16.19 0.57
N ALA A 20 -2.69 -15.35 1.31
CA ALA A 20 -2.69 -13.91 1.15
C ALA A 20 -2.01 -13.55 -0.19
N GLY A 21 -2.70 -13.83 -1.28
CA GLY A 21 -2.31 -13.50 -2.66
C GLY A 21 -3.21 -12.41 -3.24
N LEU A 22 -2.98 -12.06 -4.51
CA LEU A 22 -3.77 -11.05 -5.23
C LEU A 22 -5.28 -11.36 -5.27
N SER A 23 -5.68 -12.61 -5.04
CA SER A 23 -7.09 -13.01 -4.90
C SER A 23 -7.80 -12.31 -3.74
N ALA A 24 -7.09 -12.00 -2.64
CA ALA A 24 -7.68 -11.29 -1.50
C ALA A 24 -7.91 -9.79 -1.79
N LEU A 25 -7.31 -9.23 -2.85
CA LEU A 25 -7.55 -7.85 -3.28
C LEU A 25 -8.81 -7.70 -4.12
N PHE A 26 -9.25 -8.78 -4.77
CA PHE A 26 -10.50 -8.84 -5.54
C PHE A 26 -11.61 -9.57 -4.76
N ASP A 27 -11.42 -9.80 -3.46
CA ASP A 27 -12.45 -10.32 -2.58
C ASP A 27 -13.38 -9.18 -2.16
N PHE A 28 -14.42 -8.95 -2.95
CA PHE A 28 -15.44 -7.93 -2.71
C PHE A 28 -16.35 -8.24 -1.51
N ASN A 29 -16.23 -9.44 -0.90
CA ASN A 29 -17.00 -9.81 0.29
C ASN A 29 -16.30 -9.48 1.61
N PHE A 30 -15.02 -9.07 1.59
CA PHE A 30 -14.24 -8.69 2.78
C PHE A 30 -14.19 -9.76 3.89
N ASP A 31 -14.37 -11.05 3.58
CA ASP A 31 -14.42 -12.14 4.57
C ASP A 31 -13.05 -12.41 5.23
N THR A 32 -11.95 -11.87 4.69
CA THR A 32 -10.60 -12.07 5.24
C THR A 32 -10.00 -10.78 5.79
N PHE A 33 -9.58 -10.79 7.06
CA PHE A 33 -8.81 -9.71 7.73
C PHE A 33 -7.38 -9.58 7.16
N VAL A 34 -7.25 -9.11 5.92
CA VAL A 34 -5.97 -8.91 5.19
C VAL A 34 -5.51 -7.45 5.28
N THR A 35 -6.13 -6.65 6.14
CA THR A 35 -5.96 -5.19 6.26
C THR A 35 -4.49 -4.73 6.26
N PRO A 36 -3.55 -5.32 7.02
CA PRO A 36 -2.15 -4.86 7.01
C PRO A 36 -1.38 -5.21 5.73
N VAL A 37 -1.76 -6.27 5.01
CA VAL A 37 -1.11 -6.66 3.74
C VAL A 37 -1.63 -5.83 2.57
N ILE A 38 -2.93 -5.52 2.55
CA ILE A 38 -3.57 -4.67 1.53
C ILE A 38 -2.93 -3.28 1.51
N VAL A 39 -2.71 -2.69 2.69
CA VAL A 39 -2.10 -1.35 2.84
C VAL A 39 -0.74 -1.25 2.13
N LYS A 40 0.10 -2.30 2.20
CA LYS A 40 1.40 -2.33 1.51
C LYS A 40 1.25 -2.34 -0.02
N ILE A 41 0.28 -3.11 -0.53
CA ILE A 41 0.03 -3.21 -1.97
C ILE A 41 -0.56 -1.90 -2.50
N VAL A 42 -1.47 -1.28 -1.76
CA VAL A 42 -2.01 0.04 -2.08
C VAL A 42 -0.88 1.08 -2.15
N TYR A 43 0.07 1.07 -1.20
CA TYR A 43 1.20 2.00 -1.27
C TYR A 43 2.05 1.81 -2.52
N MET A 44 2.34 0.57 -2.89
CA MET A 44 3.10 0.27 -4.11
C MET A 44 2.38 0.84 -5.34
N ILE A 45 1.06 0.61 -5.45
CA ILE A 45 0.25 1.10 -6.55
C ILE A 45 0.26 2.64 -6.56
N VAL A 46 0.00 3.29 -5.43
CA VAL A 46 0.00 4.76 -5.32
C VAL A 46 1.36 5.33 -5.70
N THR A 47 2.45 4.71 -5.27
CA THR A 47 3.81 5.16 -5.62
C THR A 47 4.05 5.10 -7.12
N VAL A 48 3.65 4.00 -7.77
CA VAL A 48 3.75 3.85 -9.23
C VAL A 48 2.87 4.88 -9.95
N LEU A 49 1.64 5.10 -9.48
CA LEU A 49 0.75 6.11 -10.05
C LEU A 49 1.30 7.53 -9.90
N VAL A 50 1.89 7.87 -8.75
CA VAL A 50 2.52 9.18 -8.54
C VAL A 50 3.76 9.34 -9.42
N ALA A 51 4.54 8.28 -9.63
CA ALA A 51 5.67 8.31 -10.57
C ALA A 51 5.18 8.57 -12.01
N ILE A 52 4.14 7.86 -12.45
CA ILE A 52 3.53 8.07 -13.78
C ILE A 52 2.98 9.49 -13.90
N LEU A 53 2.27 9.98 -12.88
CA LEU A 53 1.74 11.35 -12.84
C LEU A 53 2.87 12.38 -12.96
N THR A 54 3.96 12.20 -12.21
CA THR A 54 5.13 13.08 -12.23
C THR A 54 5.74 13.16 -13.62
N VAL A 55 5.95 12.00 -14.26
CA VAL A 55 6.44 11.93 -15.64
C VAL A 55 5.44 12.57 -16.61
N GLY A 56 4.15 12.34 -16.43
CA GLY A 56 3.09 12.95 -17.24
C GLY A 56 3.10 14.49 -17.17
N ILE A 57 3.30 15.06 -15.97
CA ILE A 57 3.42 16.51 -15.77
C ILE A 57 4.71 17.04 -16.43
N ALA A 58 5.82 16.31 -16.32
CA ALA A 58 7.05 16.71 -17.00
C ALA A 58 6.89 16.73 -18.53
N ILE A 59 6.24 15.70 -19.10
CA ILE A 59 5.95 15.62 -20.53
C ILE A 59 5.00 16.75 -20.95
N SER A 60 3.96 17.06 -20.17
CA SER A 60 3.05 18.16 -20.48
C SER A 60 3.74 19.52 -20.41
N GLY A 61 4.70 19.69 -19.49
CA GLY A 61 5.59 20.84 -19.47
C GLY A 61 6.36 20.98 -20.78
N LEU A 62 6.95 19.89 -21.27
CA LEU A 62 7.68 19.88 -22.54
C LEU A 62 6.77 20.20 -23.74
N THR A 63 5.56 19.62 -23.81
CA THR A 63 4.61 19.91 -24.89
C THR A 63 4.13 21.36 -24.87
N THR A 64 4.03 21.96 -23.68
CA THR A 64 3.67 23.37 -23.50
C THR A 64 4.75 24.31 -24.04
N MET A 65 6.03 23.94 -23.94
CA MET A 65 7.12 24.75 -24.48
C MET A 65 7.05 24.90 -26.01
N PHE A 66 6.59 23.86 -26.73
CA PHE A 66 6.48 23.90 -28.19
C PHE A 66 5.40 24.86 -28.72
N GLN A 67 4.50 25.34 -27.85
CA GLN A 67 3.48 26.32 -28.24
C GLN A 67 4.05 27.74 -28.42
N GLY A 68 5.28 27.99 -27.95
CA GLY A 68 5.95 29.28 -28.09
C GLY A 68 5.42 30.37 -27.15
N GLY A 69 6.03 31.56 -27.22
CA GLY A 69 5.65 32.71 -26.40
C GLY A 69 5.73 32.44 -24.89
N ALA A 70 4.66 32.73 -24.16
CA ALA A 70 4.57 32.47 -22.72
C ALA A 70 4.61 30.96 -22.35
N GLY A 71 4.31 30.07 -23.30
CA GLY A 71 4.34 28.62 -23.10
C GLY A 71 5.73 28.07 -22.78
N ILE A 72 6.79 28.75 -23.23
CA ILE A 72 8.19 28.36 -22.94
C ILE A 72 8.47 28.49 -21.44
N ILE A 73 8.11 29.63 -20.84
CA ILE A 73 8.33 29.90 -19.41
C ILE A 73 7.45 28.96 -18.58
N LEU A 74 6.17 28.81 -18.95
CA LEU A 74 5.23 27.94 -18.25
C LEU A 74 5.69 26.48 -18.27
N GLY A 75 6.15 26.00 -19.43
CA GLY A 75 6.64 24.63 -19.59
C GLY A 75 7.91 24.34 -18.79
N LEU A 76 8.86 25.28 -18.73
CA LEU A 76 10.04 25.17 -17.86
C LEU A 76 9.66 25.10 -16.38
N LEU A 77 8.73 25.95 -15.94
CA LEU A 77 8.23 25.93 -14.56
C LEU A 77 7.59 24.59 -14.24
N LEU A 78 6.79 24.02 -15.14
CA LEU A 78 6.16 22.71 -14.95
C LEU A 78 7.18 21.58 -14.85
N ILE A 79 8.22 21.57 -15.69
CA ILE A 79 9.27 20.54 -15.62
C ILE A 79 10.00 20.59 -14.27
N ILE A 80 10.38 21.79 -13.82
CA ILE A 80 11.09 21.97 -12.54
C ILE A 80 10.16 21.69 -11.34
N ALA A 81 8.90 22.09 -11.43
CA ALA A 81 7.92 21.86 -10.37
C ALA A 81 7.46 20.39 -10.31
N SER A 82 7.48 19.65 -11.42
CA SER A 82 7.01 18.26 -11.49
C SER A 82 7.62 17.34 -10.43
N PRO A 83 8.95 17.26 -10.20
CA PRO A 83 9.50 16.42 -9.13
C PRO A 83 9.07 16.89 -7.74
N VAL A 84 8.93 18.20 -7.52
CA VAL A 84 8.47 18.75 -6.23
C VAL A 84 7.03 18.33 -5.97
N ILE A 85 6.15 18.48 -6.96
CA ILE A 85 4.76 18.04 -6.91
C ILE A 85 4.69 16.54 -6.62
N GLY A 86 5.46 15.72 -7.35
CA GLY A 86 5.51 14.27 -7.14
C GLY A 86 5.94 13.89 -5.72
N LEU A 87 6.98 14.53 -5.19
CA LEU A 87 7.44 14.31 -3.82
C LEU A 87 6.40 14.69 -2.77
N VAL A 88 5.69 15.81 -2.97
CA VAL A 88 4.60 16.23 -2.09
C VAL A 88 3.48 15.18 -2.10
N TYR A 89 3.07 14.69 -3.27
CA TYR A 89 2.07 13.61 -3.37
C TYR A 89 2.53 12.32 -2.68
N LEU A 90 3.81 11.92 -2.82
CA LEU A 90 4.36 10.77 -2.10
C LEU A 90 4.37 10.98 -0.59
N ALA A 91 4.69 12.20 -0.12
CA ALA A 91 4.67 12.53 1.30
C ALA A 91 3.25 12.41 1.88
N PHE A 92 2.23 12.92 1.18
CA PHE A 92 0.84 12.76 1.57
C PHE A 92 0.39 11.29 1.55
N ALA A 93 0.79 10.53 0.53
CA ALA A 93 0.50 9.10 0.47
C ALA A 93 1.10 8.36 1.68
N ARG A 94 2.36 8.66 2.02
CA ARG A 94 3.05 8.10 3.18
C ARG A 94 2.35 8.47 4.49
N MET A 95 2.02 9.74 4.69
CA MET A 95 1.31 10.22 5.88
C MET A 95 -0.04 9.52 6.05
N SER A 96 -0.79 9.36 4.95
CA SER A 96 -2.09 8.66 4.95
C SER A 96 -1.93 7.19 5.36
N LEU A 97 -0.93 6.50 4.83
CA LEU A 97 -0.66 5.10 5.15
C LEU A 97 -0.20 4.89 6.58
N GLU A 98 0.63 5.80 7.11
CA GLU A 98 1.02 5.80 8.51
C GLU A 98 -0.21 5.95 9.42
N LEU A 99 -1.17 6.81 9.04
CA LEU A 99 -2.45 6.94 9.75
C LEU A 99 -3.30 5.66 9.66
N TYR A 100 -3.47 5.08 8.46
CA TYR A 100 -4.22 3.82 8.29
C TYR A 100 -3.61 2.69 9.13
N TYR A 101 -2.29 2.55 9.10
CA TYR A 101 -1.59 1.54 9.90
C TYR A 101 -1.76 1.78 11.40
N ALA A 102 -1.69 3.03 11.86
CA ALA A 102 -1.92 3.39 13.25
C ALA A 102 -3.34 3.03 13.72
N VAL A 103 -4.36 3.31 12.90
CA VAL A 103 -5.77 2.97 13.21
C VAL A 103 -5.96 1.46 13.30
N ILE A 104 -5.43 0.70 12.35
CA ILE A 104 -5.54 -0.78 12.35
C ILE A 104 -4.87 -1.35 13.61
N ARG A 105 -3.67 -0.87 13.95
CA ARG A 105 -2.93 -1.32 15.13
C ARG A 105 -3.65 -0.96 16.44
N LEU A 106 -4.30 0.20 16.50
CA LEU A 106 -5.08 0.61 17.67
C LEU A 106 -6.28 -0.33 17.90
N SER A 107 -6.98 -0.73 16.85
CA SER A 107 -8.08 -1.70 16.95
C SER A 107 -7.63 -3.05 17.51
N ASP A 108 -6.43 -3.50 17.11
CA ASP A 108 -5.85 -4.77 17.56
C ASP A 108 -5.43 -4.74 19.05
N ASP A 109 -4.93 -3.60 19.53
CA ASP A 109 -4.53 -3.40 20.93
C ASP A 109 -5.73 -3.37 21.89
N VAL A 110 -6.85 -2.76 21.47
CA VAL A 110 -8.07 -2.70 22.29
C VAL A 110 -8.70 -4.08 22.49
N HIS A 111 -8.64 -4.95 21.47
CA HIS A 111 -9.23 -6.30 21.55
C HIS A 111 -8.50 -7.22 22.54
N HIS A 112 -7.20 -7.00 22.77
CA HIS A 112 -6.39 -7.81 23.70
C HIS A 112 -6.49 -7.37 25.17
N ARG A 113 -7.04 -6.19 25.46
CA ARG A 113 -7.13 -5.64 26.83
C ARG A 113 -8.46 -5.92 27.53
N GLY A 114 -9.47 -6.43 26.83
CA GLY A 114 -10.80 -6.73 27.37
C GLY A 114 -10.98 -8.14 27.96
N THR A 115 -9.93 -8.97 27.97
CA THR A 115 -9.99 -10.38 28.43
C THR A 115 -9.36 -10.61 29.81
N LEU A 116 -9.26 -9.58 30.65
CA LEU A 116 -8.85 -9.66 32.06
C LEU A 116 -10.00 -9.32 33.00
#